data_AF-A0A0A6PF76-F1
#
_entry.id   AF-A0A0A6PF76-F1
#
_cell.length_a   1.000
_cell.length_b   1.000
_cell.length_c   1.000
_cell.angle_alpha   90.00
_cell.angle_beta   90.00
_cell.angle_gamma   90.00
#
_symmetry.space_group_name_H-M   'P 1'
#
loop_
_entity.id
_entity.type
_entity.pdbx_description
1 polymer ?
#
loop_
_entity_poly.entity_id
_entity_poly.type
_entity_poly.pdbx_seq_one_letter_code
_entity_poly.pdbx_strand_id
1 'polypeptide(L)'
;MAVPVSDIYDEFNHGLPSPQAIKDFLSYAYENYTAPRPTYVLLVGDANRDTLNDLGHGINYIPTYTFHTSEMGETPTDNWFVSVSGDDPLPDMFLGRIPVRTQAELEAVVNKLIRYPQVPLDGWQRQVLFVADDETRSFEAVSERLIEQHLADYIPKRVYLGEYADVEAVTRDVVQAIDAGAVVTNYTGHGSLNFWAGEVIFNFDDVALLNNPDKLTFVVALNCQNGLFSYSQPFRGTTDSFAEVFLKAESKGAIGMFAPGGLGYPSQHEMLAHELFKRLFQDNETELGSLTTMAKIAAVSNYGISRDILKRFTLFGDPGVRLRLE
;
A
#
# COMPACT_ATOMS: atom_id res chain seq x y z
N MET A 1 19.12 9.60 -7.06
CA MET A 1 19.98 8.65 -7.80
C MET A 1 19.08 7.54 -8.29
N ALA A 2 19.18 7.13 -9.55
CA ALA A 2 18.52 5.93 -10.07
C ALA A 2 19.60 4.89 -10.35
N VAL A 3 19.36 3.65 -9.95
CA VAL A 3 20.31 2.54 -10.12
C VAL A 3 19.57 1.39 -10.83
N PRO A 4 20.01 0.96 -12.02
CA PRO A 4 19.51 -0.24 -12.64
C PRO A 4 19.71 -1.44 -11.72
N VAL A 5 18.69 -2.27 -11.55
CA VAL A 5 18.78 -3.41 -10.63
C VAL A 5 19.80 -4.46 -11.10
N SER A 6 20.09 -4.52 -12.40
CA SER A 6 21.16 -5.33 -12.97
C SER A 6 22.53 -4.97 -12.39
N ASP A 7 22.83 -3.68 -12.22
CA ASP A 7 24.11 -3.20 -11.70
C ASP A 7 24.28 -3.62 -10.23
N ILE A 8 23.17 -3.65 -9.49
CA ILE A 8 23.14 -4.18 -8.12
C ILE A 8 23.42 -5.68 -8.13
N TYR A 9 22.84 -6.44 -9.05
CA TYR A 9 23.11 -7.88 -9.14
C TYR A 9 24.55 -8.18 -9.53
N ASP A 10 25.11 -7.44 -10.49
CA ASP A 10 26.49 -7.60 -10.94
C ASP A 10 27.48 -7.38 -9.78
N GLU A 11 27.27 -6.32 -8.99
CA GLU A 11 28.17 -5.95 -7.90
C GLU A 11 27.96 -6.79 -6.63
N PHE A 12 26.71 -7.06 -6.25
CA PHE A 12 26.38 -7.67 -4.94
C PHE A 12 26.00 -9.15 -5.02
N ASN A 13 25.87 -9.74 -6.21
CA ASN A 13 25.51 -11.15 -6.36
C ASN A 13 25.96 -11.79 -7.69
N HIS A 14 27.08 -11.34 -8.25
CA HIS A 14 27.70 -11.92 -9.46
C HIS A 14 26.75 -12.00 -10.69
N GLY A 15 25.86 -11.02 -10.83
CA GLY A 15 24.90 -10.90 -11.92
C GLY A 15 23.63 -11.74 -11.75
N LEU A 16 23.48 -12.45 -10.63
CA LEU A 16 22.29 -13.28 -10.37
C LEU A 16 21.19 -12.46 -9.68
N PRO A 17 19.95 -12.42 -10.21
CA PRO A 17 18.83 -11.77 -9.55
C PRO A 17 18.56 -12.38 -8.17
N SER A 18 18.56 -11.55 -7.13
CA SER A 18 18.29 -11.98 -5.75
C SER A 18 17.81 -10.82 -4.89
N PRO A 19 16.81 -11.02 -4.02
CA PRO A 19 16.49 -10.07 -2.95
C PRO A 19 17.71 -9.74 -2.09
N GLN A 20 18.59 -10.70 -1.83
CA GLN A 20 19.77 -10.48 -0.99
C GLN A 20 20.71 -9.43 -1.59
N ALA A 21 20.89 -9.42 -2.91
CA ALA A 21 21.72 -8.42 -3.59
C ALA A 21 21.20 -6.99 -3.35
N ILE A 22 19.87 -6.81 -3.43
CA ILE A 22 19.20 -5.53 -3.19
C ILE A 22 19.38 -5.12 -1.72
N LYS A 23 19.22 -6.08 -0.81
CA LYS A 23 19.44 -5.86 0.63
C LYS A 23 20.86 -5.41 0.92
N ASP A 24 21.85 -6.10 0.37
CA ASP A 24 23.27 -5.83 0.60
C ASP A 24 23.67 -4.48 0.04
N PHE A 25 23.15 -4.11 -1.15
CA PHE A 25 23.32 -2.77 -1.71
C PHE A 25 22.75 -1.68 -0.80
N LEU A 26 21.54 -1.85 -0.30
CA LEU A 26 20.90 -0.86 0.57
C LEU A 26 21.60 -0.74 1.92
N SER A 27 22.03 -1.87 2.52
CA SER A 27 22.86 -1.87 3.73
C SER A 27 24.18 -1.15 3.49
N TYR A 28 24.88 -1.46 2.39
CA TYR A 28 26.12 -0.80 2.01
C TYR A 28 25.93 0.71 1.84
N ALA A 29 24.87 1.13 1.14
CA ALA A 29 24.57 2.54 0.92
C ALA A 29 24.25 3.26 2.24
N TYR A 30 23.49 2.63 3.14
CA TYR A 30 23.15 3.17 4.45
C TYR A 30 24.39 3.36 5.34
N GLU A 31 25.34 2.44 5.31
CA GLU A 31 26.53 2.49 6.17
C GLU A 31 27.68 3.34 5.59
N ASN A 32 27.90 3.26 4.28
CA ASN A 32 29.14 3.72 3.66
C ASN A 32 28.99 4.99 2.81
N TYR A 33 27.78 5.37 2.40
CA TYR A 33 27.63 6.59 1.60
C TYR A 33 27.92 7.84 2.45
N THR A 34 28.52 8.83 1.81
CA THR A 34 28.76 10.13 2.44
C THR A 34 27.43 10.86 2.63
N ALA A 35 27.30 11.58 3.74
CA ALA A 35 26.07 12.30 4.04
C ALA A 35 25.73 13.37 2.96
N PRO A 36 24.44 13.58 2.65
CA PRO A 36 23.29 12.87 3.19
C PRO A 36 23.16 11.45 2.61
N ARG A 37 22.95 10.49 3.51
CA ARG A 37 22.73 9.08 3.15
C ARG A 37 21.32 8.89 2.57
N PRO A 38 21.07 7.84 1.77
CA PRO A 38 19.74 7.54 1.28
C PRO A 38 18.73 7.40 2.43
N THR A 39 17.66 8.19 2.38
CA THR A 39 16.52 8.09 3.32
C THR A 39 15.29 7.48 2.66
N TYR A 40 15.21 7.54 1.32
CA TYR A 40 14.09 7.03 0.53
C TYR A 40 14.57 5.93 -0.42
N VAL A 41 13.77 4.89 -0.55
CA VAL A 41 13.95 3.79 -1.48
C VAL A 41 12.65 3.63 -2.26
N LEU A 42 12.71 3.80 -3.58
CA LEU A 42 11.60 3.53 -4.48
C LEU A 42 11.97 2.37 -5.40
N LEU A 43 11.29 1.24 -5.23
CA LEU A 43 11.44 0.08 -6.10
C LEU A 43 10.50 0.26 -7.31
N VAL A 44 11.05 0.34 -8.52
CA VAL A 44 10.27 0.50 -9.76
C VAL A 44 10.36 -0.78 -10.59
N GLY A 45 9.36 -1.64 -10.43
CA GLY A 45 9.32 -2.96 -11.03
C GLY A 45 8.51 -3.91 -10.17
N ASP A 46 7.76 -4.79 -10.81
CA ASP A 46 6.94 -5.76 -10.11
C ASP A 46 7.74 -6.99 -9.61
N ALA A 47 7.18 -7.72 -8.64
CA ALA A 47 7.75 -8.97 -8.15
C ALA A 47 6.91 -10.17 -8.56
N ASN A 48 7.53 -11.34 -8.64
CA ASN A 48 6.85 -12.60 -8.90
C ASN A 48 7.48 -13.72 -8.06
N ARG A 49 6.68 -14.52 -7.33
CA ARG A 49 7.18 -15.69 -6.58
C ARG A 49 7.66 -16.81 -7.49
N ASP A 50 7.17 -16.89 -8.72
CA ASP A 50 7.63 -17.81 -9.75
C ASP A 50 8.93 -17.25 -10.36
N THR A 51 10.01 -17.34 -9.59
CA THR A 51 11.30 -16.71 -9.91
C THR A 51 11.98 -17.31 -11.14
N LEU A 52 11.69 -18.58 -11.44
CA LEU A 52 12.17 -19.30 -12.62
C LEU A 52 11.21 -19.17 -13.81
N ASN A 53 10.05 -18.54 -13.62
CA ASN A 53 8.97 -18.45 -14.61
C ASN A 53 8.54 -19.84 -15.12
N ASP A 54 8.50 -20.84 -14.23
CA ASP A 54 8.12 -22.22 -14.54
C ASP A 54 6.61 -22.32 -14.88
N LEU A 55 5.79 -21.42 -14.33
CA LEU A 55 4.36 -21.31 -14.62
C LEU A 55 4.07 -20.46 -15.88
N GLY A 56 5.07 -19.74 -16.40
CA GLY A 56 4.94 -18.92 -17.61
C GLY A 56 4.08 -17.66 -17.43
N HIS A 57 3.90 -17.20 -16.19
CA HIS A 57 2.98 -16.10 -15.84
C HIS A 57 3.68 -14.76 -15.58
N GLY A 58 4.99 -14.67 -15.79
CA GLY A 58 5.67 -13.38 -15.80
C GLY A 58 7.11 -13.45 -15.31
N ILE A 59 7.84 -12.36 -15.54
CA ILE A 59 9.21 -12.21 -15.08
C ILE A 59 9.20 -11.50 -13.73
N ASN A 60 10.14 -11.88 -12.88
CA ASN A 60 10.40 -11.18 -11.63
C ASN A 60 11.32 -9.96 -11.90
N TYR A 61 10.74 -8.77 -12.08
CA TYR A 61 11.51 -7.57 -12.44
C TYR A 61 12.36 -7.05 -11.28
N ILE A 62 11.76 -6.97 -10.09
CA ILE A 62 12.47 -6.70 -8.84
C ILE A 62 11.98 -7.72 -7.79
N PRO A 63 12.76 -8.77 -7.49
CA PRO A 63 12.37 -9.81 -6.56
C PRO A 63 12.12 -9.24 -5.17
N THR A 64 11.06 -9.70 -4.51
CA THR A 64 10.80 -9.43 -3.10
C THR A 64 11.43 -10.50 -2.23
N TYR A 65 11.75 -10.16 -0.98
CA TYR A 65 12.01 -11.17 0.03
C TYR A 65 10.69 -11.82 0.48
N THR A 66 10.77 -13.08 0.89
CA THR A 66 9.65 -13.81 1.50
C THR A 66 10.07 -14.38 2.86
N PHE A 67 9.17 -14.31 3.82
CA PHE A 67 9.35 -14.95 5.11
C PHE A 67 8.21 -15.92 5.40
N HIS A 68 8.44 -16.88 6.29
CA HIS A 68 7.43 -17.84 6.68
C HIS A 68 6.50 -17.25 7.74
N THR A 69 5.20 -17.47 7.57
CA THR A 69 4.14 -17.14 8.52
C THR A 69 3.29 -18.36 8.79
N SER A 70 2.75 -18.49 10.00
CA SER A 70 1.89 -19.61 10.36
C SER A 70 0.58 -19.64 9.58
N GLU A 71 0.05 -18.48 9.20
CA GLU A 71 -1.28 -18.41 8.57
C GLU A 71 -1.22 -18.64 7.05
N MET A 72 -0.14 -18.23 6.39
CA MET A 72 -0.05 -18.21 4.92
C MET A 72 1.16 -18.96 4.36
N GLY A 73 2.12 -19.35 5.21
CA GLY A 73 3.42 -19.82 4.76
C GLY A 73 4.24 -18.67 4.19
N GLU A 74 4.80 -18.85 2.99
CA GLU A 74 5.60 -17.80 2.32
C GLU A 74 4.78 -16.53 2.13
N THR A 75 5.29 -15.42 2.66
CA THR A 75 4.63 -14.10 2.63
C THR A 75 5.64 -13.05 2.16
N PRO A 76 5.30 -12.18 1.20
CA PRO A 76 6.25 -11.23 0.65
C PRO A 76 6.43 -10.06 1.61
N THR A 77 7.60 -9.44 1.56
CA THR A 77 7.89 -8.23 2.31
C THR A 77 9.02 -7.45 1.66
N ASP A 78 8.74 -6.19 1.34
CA ASP A 78 9.79 -5.22 1.01
C ASP A 78 10.34 -4.51 2.25
N ASN A 79 9.66 -4.57 3.41
CA ASN A 79 10.16 -3.98 4.65
C ASN A 79 11.55 -4.52 5.02
N TRP A 80 11.78 -5.80 4.73
CA TRP A 80 13.06 -6.45 4.97
C TRP A 80 14.23 -5.76 4.24
N PHE A 81 14.01 -5.16 3.06
CA PHE A 81 15.07 -4.43 2.35
C PHE A 81 15.63 -3.26 3.15
N VAL A 82 14.79 -2.59 3.93
CA VAL A 82 15.15 -1.35 4.63
C VAL A 82 15.38 -1.52 6.14
N SER A 83 15.24 -2.72 6.70
CA SER A 83 15.66 -3.03 8.08
C SER A 83 17.14 -3.39 8.15
N VAL A 84 18.02 -2.38 8.02
CA VAL A 84 19.47 -2.53 7.79
C VAL A 84 20.32 -2.27 9.03
N SER A 85 19.75 -1.71 10.11
CA SER A 85 20.44 -1.41 11.35
C SER A 85 19.83 -2.15 12.53
N GLY A 86 20.65 -2.92 13.25
CA GLY A 86 20.21 -3.73 14.39
C GLY A 86 19.65 -5.09 13.98
N ASP A 87 19.38 -5.94 14.98
CA ASP A 87 18.77 -7.26 14.80
C ASP A 87 17.26 -7.20 15.08
N ASP A 88 16.57 -6.38 14.30
CA ASP A 88 15.14 -6.17 14.40
C ASP A 88 14.52 -5.83 13.02
N PRO A 89 13.18 -5.93 12.88
CA PRO A 89 12.52 -5.68 11.60
C PRO A 89 12.06 -4.22 11.44
N LEU A 90 12.53 -3.28 12.24
CA LEU A 90 12.14 -1.87 12.08
C LEU A 90 12.80 -1.32 10.80
N PRO A 91 12.08 -0.57 9.97
CA PRO A 91 12.64 0.04 8.76
C PRO A 91 13.50 1.27 9.11
N ASP A 92 14.71 1.36 8.55
CA ASP A 92 15.64 2.49 8.71
C ASP A 92 15.60 3.50 7.55
N MET A 93 14.87 3.15 6.48
CA MET A 93 14.64 3.99 5.30
C MET A 93 13.15 3.94 4.92
N PHE A 94 12.67 5.01 4.29
CA PHE A 94 11.32 5.13 3.78
C PHE A 94 11.19 4.40 2.44
N LEU A 95 10.41 3.32 2.42
CA LEU A 95 10.27 2.47 1.23
C LEU A 95 8.89 2.60 0.60
N GLY A 96 8.86 2.69 -0.73
CA GLY A 96 7.67 2.43 -1.52
C GLY A 96 8.00 1.58 -2.76
N ARG A 97 6.99 0.92 -3.32
CA ARG A 97 7.11 0.15 -4.58
C ARG A 97 6.11 0.65 -5.61
N ILE A 98 6.58 0.86 -6.84
CA ILE A 98 5.76 1.00 -8.05
C ILE A 98 5.87 -0.34 -8.82
N PRO A 99 4.97 -1.30 -8.58
CA PRO A 99 5.02 -2.66 -9.13
C PRO A 99 4.58 -2.72 -10.60
N VAL A 100 5.37 -2.18 -11.53
CA VAL A 100 5.01 -2.14 -12.97
C VAL A 100 5.75 -3.20 -13.79
N ARG A 101 5.10 -3.71 -14.84
CA ARG A 101 5.63 -4.72 -15.77
C ARG A 101 5.83 -4.18 -17.19
N THR A 102 5.23 -3.03 -17.52
CA THR A 102 5.30 -2.45 -18.86
C THR A 102 5.58 -0.95 -18.82
N GLN A 103 6.10 -0.42 -19.93
CA GLN A 103 6.32 1.02 -20.09
C GLN A 103 5.01 1.82 -19.93
N ALA A 104 3.89 1.30 -20.45
CA ALA A 104 2.58 1.95 -20.35
C ALA A 104 2.08 2.02 -18.90
N GLU A 105 2.27 0.95 -18.11
CA GLU A 105 1.95 0.98 -16.67
C GLU A 105 2.82 2.01 -15.93
N LEU A 106 4.12 2.08 -16.23
CA LEU A 106 5.01 3.08 -15.64
C LEU A 106 4.55 4.51 -15.97
N GLU A 107 4.23 4.77 -17.23
CA GLU A 107 3.72 6.06 -17.68
C GLU A 107 2.40 6.44 -16.98
N ALA A 108 1.48 5.49 -16.83
CA ALA A 108 0.22 5.71 -16.11
C ALA A 108 0.45 6.17 -14.66
N VAL A 109 1.39 5.53 -13.94
CA VAL A 109 1.73 5.91 -12.56
C VAL A 109 2.46 7.27 -12.53
N VAL A 110 3.49 7.45 -13.36
CA VAL A 110 4.30 8.68 -13.38
C VAL A 110 3.44 9.91 -13.75
N ASN A 111 2.52 9.77 -14.70
CA ASN A 111 1.61 10.86 -15.07
C ASN A 111 0.75 11.29 -13.87
N LYS A 112 0.26 10.34 -13.06
CA LYS A 112 -0.45 10.64 -11.81
C LYS A 112 0.44 11.38 -10.80
N LEU A 113 1.67 10.90 -10.60
CA LEU A 113 2.64 11.52 -9.68
C LEU A 113 2.97 12.97 -10.05
N ILE A 114 3.16 13.25 -11.35
CA ILE A 114 3.44 14.59 -11.86
C ILE A 114 2.20 15.50 -11.73
N ARG A 115 1.01 14.97 -12.01
CA ARG A 115 -0.26 15.72 -12.01
C ARG A 115 -0.73 16.08 -10.60
N TYR A 116 -0.65 15.14 -9.66
CA TYR A 116 -1.21 15.26 -8.31
C TYR A 116 -0.86 16.55 -7.55
N PRO A 117 0.40 17.02 -7.49
CA PRO A 117 0.74 18.27 -6.81
C PRO A 117 0.21 19.54 -7.54
N GLN A 118 -0.26 19.43 -8.77
CA GLN A 118 -0.77 20.55 -9.58
C GLN A 118 -2.29 20.72 -9.50
N VAL A 119 -3.00 19.78 -8.88
CA VAL A 119 -4.46 19.84 -8.68
C VAL A 119 -4.84 21.05 -7.78
N PRO A 120 -5.97 21.73 -7.96
CA PRO A 120 -6.41 22.73 -6.99
C PRO A 120 -6.81 22.13 -5.62
N LEU A 121 -6.57 22.87 -4.53
CA LEU A 121 -7.23 22.60 -3.25
C LEU A 121 -8.61 23.26 -3.31
N ASP A 122 -9.67 22.47 -3.50
CA ASP A 122 -11.05 22.96 -3.70
C ASP A 122 -12.08 22.27 -2.78
N GLY A 123 -11.59 21.66 -1.69
CA GLY A 123 -12.40 21.06 -0.62
C GLY A 123 -12.46 19.54 -0.63
N TRP A 124 -12.11 18.87 -1.74
CA TRP A 124 -12.14 17.39 -1.78
C TRP A 124 -11.10 16.76 -0.83
N GLN A 125 -10.01 17.48 -0.55
CA GLN A 125 -8.95 17.04 0.37
C GLN A 125 -9.43 16.88 1.82
N ARG A 126 -10.55 17.52 2.18
CA ARG A 126 -11.15 17.40 3.51
C ARG A 126 -12.00 16.14 3.66
N GLN A 127 -12.36 15.48 2.56
CA GLN A 127 -13.18 14.26 2.59
C GLN A 127 -12.31 13.04 2.89
N VAL A 128 -12.78 12.19 3.80
CA VAL A 128 -12.16 10.89 4.12
C VAL A 128 -13.23 9.81 4.02
N LEU A 129 -13.05 8.84 3.13
CA LEU A 129 -13.98 7.75 2.92
C LEU A 129 -13.63 6.56 3.82
N PHE A 130 -14.61 6.06 4.57
CA PHE A 130 -14.54 4.82 5.33
C PHE A 130 -15.51 3.81 4.74
N VAL A 131 -14.97 2.68 4.30
CA VAL A 131 -15.71 1.52 3.82
C VAL A 131 -15.50 0.38 4.81
N ALA A 132 -16.58 -0.26 5.24
CA ALA A 132 -16.49 -1.34 6.23
C ALA A 132 -17.35 -2.55 5.85
N ASP A 133 -16.81 -3.73 6.15
CA ASP A 133 -17.48 -5.04 6.09
C ASP A 133 -18.46 -5.20 7.27
N ASP A 134 -19.51 -6.01 7.10
CA ASP A 134 -20.61 -6.21 8.06
C ASP A 134 -20.50 -7.52 8.86
N GLU A 135 -19.62 -8.45 8.45
CA GLU A 135 -19.51 -9.77 9.07
C GLU A 135 -19.20 -9.69 10.58
N THR A 136 -18.51 -8.62 10.99
CA THR A 136 -18.36 -8.29 12.41
C THR A 136 -18.64 -6.81 12.66
N ARG A 137 -19.43 -6.51 13.70
CA ARG A 137 -19.57 -5.13 14.22
C ARG A 137 -18.24 -4.50 14.64
N SER A 138 -17.16 -5.28 14.71
CA SER A 138 -15.83 -4.77 15.03
C SER A 138 -15.22 -3.92 13.92
N PHE A 139 -15.52 -4.20 12.64
CA PHE A 139 -14.94 -3.44 11.52
C PHE A 139 -15.50 -2.02 11.40
N GLU A 140 -16.82 -1.89 11.47
CA GLU A 140 -17.48 -0.58 11.55
C GLU A 140 -17.01 0.18 12.80
N ALA A 141 -16.92 -0.50 13.95
CA ALA A 141 -16.47 0.13 15.19
C ALA A 141 -15.00 0.60 15.13
N VAL A 142 -14.11 -0.11 14.43
CA VAL A 142 -12.75 0.36 14.15
C VAL A 142 -12.80 1.67 13.36
N SER A 143 -13.62 1.72 12.31
CA SER A 143 -13.79 2.92 11.48
C SER A 143 -14.33 4.10 12.31
N GLU A 144 -15.35 3.89 13.14
CA GLU A 144 -15.87 4.93 14.04
C GLU A 144 -14.81 5.43 15.03
N ARG A 145 -14.00 4.55 15.63
CA ARG A 145 -12.93 4.97 16.54
C ARG A 145 -11.88 5.83 15.83
N LEU A 146 -11.48 5.47 14.61
CA LEU A 146 -10.55 6.28 13.81
C LEU A 146 -11.14 7.67 13.50
N ILE A 147 -12.43 7.73 13.16
CA ILE A 147 -13.14 8.98 12.89
C ILE A 147 -13.18 9.86 14.15
N GLU A 148 -13.68 9.32 15.26
CA GLU A 148 -13.85 10.06 16.51
C GLU A 148 -12.51 10.57 17.07
N GLN A 149 -11.43 9.79 16.92
CA GLN A 149 -10.14 10.11 17.52
C GLN A 149 -9.27 11.04 16.69
N HIS A 150 -9.41 11.05 15.36
CA HIS A 150 -8.43 11.71 14.48
C HIS A 150 -8.99 12.70 13.46
N LEU A 151 -10.31 12.70 13.18
CA LEU A 151 -10.86 13.48 12.07
C LEU A 151 -11.63 14.74 12.47
N ALA A 152 -11.23 15.41 13.55
CA ALA A 152 -11.94 16.59 14.06
C ALA A 152 -12.18 17.70 13.01
N ASP A 153 -11.22 17.93 12.11
CA ASP A 153 -11.29 19.00 11.08
C ASP A 153 -11.65 18.48 9.67
N TYR A 154 -11.87 17.17 9.54
CA TYR A 154 -12.13 16.47 8.28
C TYR A 154 -13.58 15.98 8.20
N ILE A 155 -14.02 15.61 7.00
CA ILE A 155 -15.39 15.23 6.70
C ILE A 155 -15.42 13.73 6.41
N PRO A 156 -15.79 12.89 7.39
CA PRO A 156 -15.88 11.45 7.19
C PRO A 156 -17.15 11.09 6.38
N LYS A 157 -16.96 10.35 5.29
CA LYS A 157 -18.03 9.68 4.53
C LYS A 157 -18.01 8.20 4.89
N ARG A 158 -19.15 7.65 5.29
CA ARG A 158 -19.30 6.23 5.66
C ARG A 158 -20.03 5.49 4.56
N VAL A 159 -19.52 4.31 4.20
CA VAL A 159 -20.18 3.33 3.33
C VAL A 159 -19.98 1.97 4.01
N TYR A 160 -20.87 1.63 4.93
CA TYR A 160 -20.79 0.41 5.74
C TYR A 160 -21.75 -0.62 5.21
N LEU A 161 -21.25 -1.80 4.84
CA LEU A 161 -22.03 -2.86 4.21
C LEU A 161 -23.30 -3.20 5.00
N GLY A 162 -23.24 -3.18 6.34
CA GLY A 162 -24.36 -3.53 7.21
C GLY A 162 -25.55 -2.56 7.14
N GLU A 163 -25.38 -1.39 6.54
CA GLU A 163 -26.43 -0.38 6.32
C GLU A 163 -27.16 -0.53 4.98
N TYR A 164 -26.71 -1.45 4.10
CA TYR A 164 -27.23 -1.61 2.75
C TYR A 164 -28.02 -2.91 2.62
N ALA A 165 -29.04 -2.88 1.76
CA ALA A 165 -29.87 -4.04 1.45
C ALA A 165 -29.34 -4.87 0.26
N ASP A 166 -28.50 -4.27 -0.59
CA ASP A 166 -27.90 -4.89 -1.77
C ASP A 166 -26.46 -4.40 -1.98
N VAL A 167 -25.63 -5.29 -2.52
CA VAL A 167 -24.19 -5.08 -2.72
C VAL A 167 -23.93 -4.04 -3.80
N GLU A 168 -24.74 -4.02 -4.85
CA GLU A 168 -24.59 -3.09 -5.97
C GLU A 168 -24.75 -1.62 -5.52
N ALA A 169 -25.61 -1.35 -4.54
CA ALA A 169 -25.73 -0.04 -3.93
C ALA A 169 -24.48 0.35 -3.15
N VAL A 170 -23.86 -0.57 -2.42
CA VAL A 170 -22.57 -0.35 -1.73
C VAL A 170 -21.49 0.00 -2.75
N THR A 171 -21.32 -0.83 -3.78
CA THR A 171 -20.32 -0.62 -4.83
C THR A 171 -20.48 0.74 -5.50
N ARG A 172 -21.72 1.10 -5.87
CA ARG A 172 -22.02 2.40 -6.48
C ARG A 172 -21.66 3.55 -5.55
N ASP A 173 -21.98 3.46 -4.27
CA ASP A 173 -21.72 4.53 -3.32
C ASP A 173 -20.21 4.65 -2.99
N VAL A 174 -19.46 3.54 -3.01
CA VAL A 174 -17.98 3.56 -2.95
C VAL A 174 -17.40 4.28 -4.19
N VAL A 175 -17.80 3.89 -5.40
CA VAL A 175 -17.35 4.53 -6.66
C VAL A 175 -17.66 6.01 -6.64
N GLN A 176 -18.90 6.39 -6.31
CA GLN A 176 -19.31 7.80 -6.27
C GLN A 176 -18.52 8.61 -5.23
N ALA A 177 -18.20 8.03 -4.07
CA ALA A 177 -17.42 8.71 -3.04
C ALA A 177 -15.97 8.93 -3.49
N ILE A 178 -15.33 7.96 -4.13
CA ILE A 178 -13.98 8.11 -4.69
C ILE A 178 -13.98 9.15 -5.82
N ASP A 179 -14.98 9.13 -6.71
CA ASP A 179 -15.12 10.08 -7.82
C ASP A 179 -15.38 11.52 -7.36
N ALA A 180 -16.17 11.68 -6.29
CA ALA A 180 -16.38 12.98 -5.64
C ALA A 180 -15.07 13.56 -5.05
N GLY A 181 -14.15 12.66 -4.69
CA GLY A 181 -12.83 12.92 -4.14
C GLY A 181 -12.77 12.70 -2.63
N ALA A 182 -11.81 11.89 -2.22
CA ALA A 182 -11.43 11.68 -0.83
C ALA A 182 -9.90 11.62 -0.75
N VAL A 183 -9.29 12.33 0.21
CA VAL A 183 -7.83 12.29 0.38
C VAL A 183 -7.36 10.91 0.84
N VAL A 184 -8.18 10.27 1.68
CA VAL A 184 -7.98 8.90 2.14
C VAL A 184 -9.25 8.10 1.92
N THR A 185 -9.07 6.89 1.39
CA THR A 185 -10.09 5.84 1.34
C THR A 185 -9.60 4.71 2.23
N ASN A 186 -10.23 4.52 3.37
CA ASN A 186 -9.91 3.47 4.32
C ASN A 186 -10.93 2.35 4.20
N TYR A 187 -10.45 1.13 3.96
CA TYR A 187 -11.26 -0.07 4.02
C TYR A 187 -10.90 -0.90 5.25
N THR A 188 -11.91 -1.32 6.02
CA THR A 188 -11.75 -2.22 7.17
C THR A 188 -12.66 -3.44 7.02
N GLY A 189 -12.09 -4.65 6.93
CA GLY A 189 -12.89 -5.86 6.74
C GLY A 189 -12.11 -7.04 6.19
N HIS A 190 -12.83 -8.05 5.72
CA HIS A 190 -12.22 -9.17 4.98
C HIS A 190 -11.76 -8.73 3.60
N GLY A 191 -10.70 -9.36 3.11
CA GLY A 191 -10.17 -9.08 1.80
C GLY A 191 -9.50 -10.31 1.22
N SER A 192 -9.40 -10.30 -0.10
CA SER A 192 -8.56 -11.23 -0.84
C SER A 192 -7.57 -10.44 -1.70
N LEU A 193 -6.90 -11.11 -2.62
CA LEU A 193 -6.01 -10.46 -3.59
C LEU A 193 -6.70 -9.30 -4.33
N ASN A 194 -8.01 -9.41 -4.59
CA ASN A 194 -8.67 -8.62 -5.61
C ASN A 194 -10.02 -7.96 -5.25
N PHE A 195 -10.45 -8.04 -4.00
CA PHE A 195 -11.72 -7.47 -3.58
C PHE A 195 -11.78 -7.14 -2.08
N TRP A 196 -12.84 -6.41 -1.72
CA TRP A 196 -13.30 -6.12 -0.36
C TRP A 196 -14.58 -6.89 -0.04
N ALA A 197 -14.65 -7.43 1.19
CA ALA A 197 -15.75 -8.23 1.77
C ALA A 197 -16.04 -9.56 1.04
N GLY A 198 -16.65 -10.53 1.72
CA GLY A 198 -17.01 -11.82 1.10
C GLY A 198 -18.07 -11.67 0.00
N GLU A 199 -18.87 -10.61 0.12
CA GLU A 199 -19.94 -10.15 -0.77
C GLU A 199 -19.39 -9.47 -2.03
N VAL A 200 -18.07 -9.17 -2.06
CA VAL A 200 -17.40 -8.52 -3.19
C VAL A 200 -17.97 -7.13 -3.46
N ILE A 201 -17.98 -6.27 -2.43
CA ILE A 201 -18.54 -4.91 -2.50
C ILE A 201 -17.73 -3.95 -3.36
N PHE A 202 -16.46 -4.27 -3.62
CA PHE A 202 -15.58 -3.49 -4.48
C PHE A 202 -14.41 -4.37 -4.94
N ASN A 203 -14.15 -4.43 -6.25
CA ASN A 203 -13.15 -5.30 -6.86
C ASN A 203 -12.41 -4.64 -8.04
N PHE A 204 -11.59 -5.39 -8.77
CA PHE A 204 -10.83 -4.91 -9.94
C PHE A 204 -11.67 -4.23 -11.02
N ASP A 205 -12.83 -4.80 -11.34
CA ASP A 205 -13.72 -4.28 -12.37
C ASP A 205 -14.29 -2.92 -11.95
N ASP A 206 -14.51 -2.72 -10.65
CA ASP A 206 -15.02 -1.46 -10.09
C ASP A 206 -13.97 -0.35 -10.09
N VAL A 207 -12.67 -0.70 -9.96
CA VAL A 207 -11.57 0.28 -10.16
C VAL A 207 -11.57 0.83 -11.58
N ALA A 208 -11.91 0.00 -12.57
CA ALA A 208 -12.01 0.45 -13.96
C ALA A 208 -13.14 1.47 -14.18
N LEU A 209 -14.19 1.44 -13.34
CA LEU A 209 -15.33 2.37 -13.37
C LEU A 209 -15.01 3.74 -12.77
N LEU A 210 -13.94 3.88 -11.99
CA LEU A 210 -13.57 5.14 -11.36
C LEU A 210 -13.31 6.25 -12.41
N ASN A 211 -13.62 7.48 -12.02
CA ASN A 211 -13.46 8.70 -12.80
C ASN A 211 -12.99 9.87 -11.90
N ASN A 212 -11.84 9.68 -11.24
CA ASN A 212 -11.24 10.62 -10.29
C ASN A 212 -9.85 11.14 -10.71
N PRO A 213 -9.62 11.62 -11.95
CA PRO A 213 -8.28 11.93 -12.49
C PRO A 213 -7.47 12.94 -11.68
N ASP A 214 -8.14 13.93 -11.11
CA ASP A 214 -7.53 14.98 -10.28
C ASP A 214 -7.79 14.76 -8.79
N LYS A 215 -8.46 13.68 -8.40
CA LYS A 215 -8.86 13.42 -7.01
C LYS A 215 -8.41 12.04 -6.56
N LEU A 216 -7.14 11.76 -6.83
CA LEU A 216 -6.52 10.48 -6.52
C LEU A 216 -6.44 10.30 -5.01
N THR A 217 -7.03 9.21 -4.52
CA THR A 217 -7.05 8.89 -3.10
C THR A 217 -5.76 8.19 -2.67
N PHE A 218 -5.36 8.35 -1.41
CA PHE A 218 -4.50 7.37 -0.74
C PHE A 218 -5.37 6.25 -0.15
N VAL A 219 -5.11 5.01 -0.51
CA VAL A 219 -5.92 3.89 -0.02
C VAL A 219 -5.24 3.22 1.16
N VAL A 220 -5.95 3.04 2.26
CA VAL A 220 -5.50 2.27 3.42
C VAL A 220 -6.36 1.02 3.52
N ALA A 221 -5.79 -0.16 3.27
CA ALA A 221 -6.51 -1.42 3.34
C ALA A 221 -6.17 -2.18 4.62
N LEU A 222 -7.09 -2.12 5.59
CA LEU A 222 -7.03 -2.84 6.86
C LEU A 222 -7.63 -4.24 6.74
N ASN A 223 -7.18 -5.01 5.75
CA ASN A 223 -7.71 -6.33 5.41
C ASN A 223 -6.59 -7.35 5.13
N CYS A 224 -6.91 -8.46 4.47
CA CYS A 224 -5.94 -9.47 4.05
C CYS A 224 -5.60 -9.30 2.56
N GLN A 225 -4.31 -9.48 2.23
CA GLN A 225 -3.79 -9.77 0.88
C GLN A 225 -4.01 -8.75 -0.26
N ASN A 226 -4.65 -7.60 -0.04
CA ASN A 226 -4.77 -6.56 -1.08
C ASN A 226 -3.41 -6.06 -1.62
N GLY A 227 -2.32 -6.24 -0.86
CA GLY A 227 -0.95 -5.97 -1.27
C GLY A 227 -0.14 -7.21 -1.60
N LEU A 228 -0.74 -8.34 -1.99
CA LEU A 228 -0.01 -9.57 -2.37
C LEU A 228 0.57 -9.45 -3.79
N PHE A 229 1.49 -8.49 -3.99
CA PHE A 229 2.06 -8.12 -5.29
C PHE A 229 2.99 -9.15 -5.94
N SER A 230 3.26 -10.27 -5.26
CA SER A 230 4.13 -11.33 -5.78
C SER A 230 3.37 -12.57 -6.23
N TYR A 231 2.04 -12.47 -6.35
CA TYR A 231 1.19 -13.56 -6.75
C TYR A 231 1.49 -14.01 -8.18
N SER A 232 1.69 -15.31 -8.38
CA SER A 232 2.16 -15.85 -9.67
C SER A 232 1.06 -16.50 -10.50
N GLN A 233 -0.10 -16.77 -9.91
CA GLN A 233 -1.19 -17.42 -10.61
C GLN A 233 -2.18 -16.38 -11.12
N PRO A 234 -2.59 -16.41 -12.40
CA PRO A 234 -3.60 -15.49 -12.87
C PRO A 234 -4.92 -15.67 -12.12
N PHE A 235 -5.46 -14.60 -11.58
CA PHE A 235 -6.79 -14.52 -11.02
C PHE A 235 -7.58 -13.42 -11.74
N ARG A 236 -8.75 -13.77 -12.29
CA ARG A 236 -9.52 -12.88 -13.19
C ARG A 236 -8.71 -12.28 -14.34
N GLY A 237 -7.76 -13.04 -14.89
CA GLY A 237 -7.00 -12.64 -16.08
C GLY A 237 -5.78 -11.76 -15.81
N THR A 238 -5.43 -11.50 -14.55
CA THR A 238 -4.19 -10.79 -14.17
C THR A 238 -3.51 -11.49 -12.98
N THR A 239 -2.22 -11.25 -12.81
CA THR A 239 -1.47 -11.60 -11.59
C THR A 239 -1.36 -10.43 -10.61
N ASP A 240 -1.98 -9.29 -10.93
CA ASP A 240 -1.99 -8.11 -10.07
C ASP A 240 -2.70 -8.34 -8.74
N SER A 241 -2.17 -7.71 -7.71
CA SER A 241 -2.83 -7.41 -6.45
C SER A 241 -3.76 -6.20 -6.57
N PHE A 242 -4.62 -5.98 -5.56
CA PHE A 242 -5.50 -4.82 -5.57
C PHE A 242 -4.75 -3.49 -5.52
N ALA A 243 -3.65 -3.44 -4.77
CA ALA A 243 -2.76 -2.28 -4.74
C ALA A 243 -2.18 -1.96 -6.12
N GLU A 244 -1.80 -3.00 -6.89
CA GLU A 244 -1.36 -2.82 -8.27
C GLU A 244 -2.46 -2.27 -9.17
N VAL A 245 -3.67 -2.83 -9.11
CA VAL A 245 -4.79 -2.38 -9.96
C VAL A 245 -5.15 -0.91 -9.66
N PHE A 246 -5.24 -0.51 -8.40
CA PHE A 246 -5.48 0.89 -8.01
C PHE A 246 -4.37 1.83 -8.48
N LEU A 247 -3.11 1.41 -8.35
CA LEU A 247 -1.96 2.24 -8.69
C LEU A 247 -1.76 2.35 -10.21
N LYS A 248 -1.95 1.27 -10.97
CA LYS A 248 -1.76 1.22 -12.42
C LYS A 248 -2.91 1.83 -13.23
N ALA A 249 -4.08 2.02 -12.60
CA ALA A 249 -5.23 2.59 -13.29
C ALA A 249 -4.91 3.99 -13.86
N GLU A 250 -4.98 4.11 -15.19
CA GLU A 250 -4.58 5.31 -15.91
C GLU A 250 -5.51 6.48 -15.62
N SER A 251 -4.93 7.60 -15.18
CA SER A 251 -5.67 8.84 -14.86
C SER A 251 -6.84 8.63 -13.88
N LYS A 252 -6.77 7.63 -12.99
CA LYS A 252 -7.80 7.34 -11.99
C LYS A 252 -7.21 6.52 -10.84
N GLY A 253 -8.05 6.12 -9.89
CA GLY A 253 -7.68 5.23 -8.79
C GLY A 253 -6.92 5.96 -7.70
N ALA A 254 -5.77 5.41 -7.32
CA ALA A 254 -5.02 5.88 -6.16
C ALA A 254 -3.71 6.61 -6.54
N ILE A 255 -3.27 7.53 -5.67
CA ILE A 255 -1.92 8.09 -5.69
C ILE A 255 -0.91 7.19 -4.96
N GLY A 256 -1.42 6.35 -4.06
CA GLY A 256 -0.69 5.30 -3.37
C GLY A 256 -1.65 4.44 -2.56
N MET A 257 -1.20 3.26 -2.15
CA MET A 257 -1.96 2.35 -1.32
C MET A 257 -1.06 1.72 -0.24
N PHE A 258 -1.53 1.70 1.00
CA PHE A 258 -0.87 1.02 2.10
C PHE A 258 -1.66 -0.23 2.45
N ALA A 259 -1.08 -1.39 2.11
CA ALA A 259 -1.79 -2.66 2.15
C ALA A 259 -0.87 -3.83 2.55
N PRO A 260 -1.42 -4.89 3.17
CA PRO A 260 -0.65 -6.05 3.53
C PRO A 260 -0.54 -7.08 2.40
N GLY A 261 0.65 -7.66 2.25
CA GLY A 261 0.91 -8.80 1.35
C GLY A 261 0.55 -10.17 1.91
N GLY A 262 -0.10 -10.23 3.08
CA GLY A 262 -0.46 -11.48 3.75
C GLY A 262 -1.75 -11.38 4.56
N LEU A 263 -2.02 -12.42 5.33
CA LEU A 263 -3.14 -12.44 6.28
C LEU A 263 -2.85 -11.52 7.48
N GLY A 264 -3.90 -11.09 8.18
CA GLY A 264 -3.74 -10.17 9.31
C GLY A 264 -4.89 -10.25 10.31
N TYR A 265 -4.77 -9.45 11.37
CA TYR A 265 -5.72 -9.44 12.48
C TYR A 265 -6.31 -8.04 12.66
N PRO A 266 -7.65 -7.90 12.76
CA PRO A 266 -8.29 -6.59 12.83
C PRO A 266 -7.75 -5.70 13.96
N SER A 267 -7.47 -6.28 15.13
CA SER A 267 -6.94 -5.55 16.29
C SER A 267 -5.56 -4.92 16.04
N GLN A 268 -4.67 -5.61 15.33
CA GLN A 268 -3.34 -5.08 15.01
C GLN A 268 -3.39 -4.09 13.85
N HIS A 269 -4.31 -4.29 12.90
CA HIS A 269 -4.57 -3.32 11.83
C HIS A 269 -5.11 -2.01 12.39
N GLU A 270 -6.01 -2.07 13.38
CA GLU A 270 -6.51 -0.89 14.09
C GLU A 270 -5.38 -0.12 14.78
N MET A 271 -4.49 -0.81 15.51
CA MET A 271 -3.35 -0.16 16.17
C MET A 271 -2.40 0.53 15.19
N LEU A 272 -2.16 -0.09 14.03
CA LEU A 272 -1.38 0.52 12.95
C LEU A 272 -2.11 1.72 12.33
N ALA A 273 -3.41 1.60 12.08
CA ALA A 273 -4.23 2.67 11.54
C ALA A 273 -4.32 3.86 12.49
N HIS A 274 -4.41 3.63 13.80
CA HIS A 274 -4.40 4.69 14.82
C HIS A 274 -3.15 5.59 14.68
N GLU A 275 -1.96 4.98 14.60
CA GLU A 275 -0.71 5.74 14.43
C GLU A 275 -0.65 6.44 13.06
N LEU A 276 -1.13 5.79 12.00
CA LEU A 276 -1.18 6.39 10.66
C LEU A 276 -2.11 7.62 10.64
N PHE A 277 -3.32 7.50 11.17
CA PHE A 277 -4.34 8.56 11.15
C PHE A 277 -3.98 9.71 12.08
N LYS A 278 -3.44 9.43 13.26
CA LYS A 278 -2.87 10.45 14.15
C LYS A 278 -1.81 11.28 13.43
N ARG A 279 -0.83 10.62 12.81
CA ARG A 279 0.26 11.30 12.11
C ARG A 279 -0.24 12.14 10.95
N LEU A 280 -1.13 11.59 10.13
CA LEU A 280 -1.64 12.28 8.97
C LEU A 280 -2.51 13.48 9.35
N PHE A 281 -3.52 13.28 10.20
CA PHE A 281 -4.59 14.26 10.42
C PHE A 281 -4.36 15.17 11.63
N GLN A 282 -3.49 14.80 12.57
CA GLN A 282 -3.21 15.59 13.77
C GLN A 282 -1.79 16.16 13.74
N ASP A 283 -0.80 15.36 13.31
CA ASP A 283 0.60 15.81 13.23
C ASP A 283 0.96 16.43 11.86
N ASN A 284 0.03 16.40 10.89
CA ASN A 284 0.23 16.88 9.51
C ASN A 284 1.41 16.24 8.77
N GLU A 285 1.72 14.98 9.09
CA GLU A 285 2.72 14.18 8.38
C GLU A 285 2.14 13.66 7.07
N THR A 286 2.34 14.42 5.98
CA THR A 286 1.72 14.16 4.67
C THR A 286 2.58 13.35 3.72
N GLU A 287 3.87 13.21 3.99
CA GLU A 287 4.78 12.50 3.09
C GLU A 287 4.66 10.99 3.29
N LEU A 288 4.28 10.26 2.24
CA LEU A 288 3.83 8.86 2.34
C LEU A 288 4.89 7.93 2.92
N GLY A 289 6.16 8.14 2.54
CA GLY A 289 7.28 7.36 3.02
C GLY A 289 7.47 7.50 4.54
N SER A 290 7.54 8.73 5.04
CA SER A 290 7.69 8.96 6.49
C SER A 290 6.42 8.55 7.24
N LEU A 291 5.24 8.92 6.72
CA LEU A 291 3.93 8.59 7.30
C LEU A 291 3.78 7.08 7.54
N THR A 292 4.00 6.27 6.50
CA THR A 292 3.81 4.81 6.61
C THR A 292 4.89 4.13 7.44
N THR A 293 6.16 4.50 7.28
CA THR A 293 7.26 3.94 8.07
C THR A 293 7.13 4.30 9.55
N MET A 294 6.88 5.56 9.87
CA MET A 294 6.80 6.02 11.25
C MET A 294 5.53 5.51 11.95
N ALA A 295 4.42 5.33 11.22
CA ALA A 295 3.24 4.64 11.76
C ALA A 295 3.56 3.19 12.16
N LYS A 296 4.31 2.45 11.34
CA LYS A 296 4.74 1.07 11.66
C LYS A 296 5.62 1.01 12.90
N ILE A 297 6.63 1.90 12.98
CA ILE A 297 7.55 1.96 14.13
C ILE A 297 6.77 2.30 15.40
N ALA A 298 5.91 3.33 15.35
CA ALA A 298 5.12 3.75 16.49
C ALA A 298 4.13 2.66 16.92
N ALA A 299 3.50 1.95 15.98
CA ALA A 299 2.58 0.87 16.31
C ALA A 299 3.27 -0.28 17.05
N VAL A 300 4.51 -0.62 16.69
CA VAL A 300 5.32 -1.60 17.44
C VAL A 300 5.67 -1.04 18.82
N SER A 301 6.15 0.20 18.89
CA SER A 301 6.64 0.76 20.15
C SER A 301 5.54 1.07 21.17
N ASN A 302 4.38 1.52 20.72
CA ASN A 302 3.28 1.99 21.58
C ASN A 302 2.27 0.88 21.90
N TYR A 303 2.01 -0.02 20.96
CA TYR A 303 0.97 -1.05 21.08
C TYR A 303 1.51 -2.48 21.04
N GLY A 304 2.78 -2.68 20.69
CA GLY A 304 3.36 -4.01 20.59
C GLY A 304 2.76 -4.85 19.47
N ILE A 305 2.39 -4.24 18.33
CA ILE A 305 1.96 -5.02 17.16
C ILE A 305 3.05 -6.04 16.80
N SER A 306 2.63 -7.19 16.29
CA SER A 306 3.56 -8.25 15.94
C SER A 306 4.53 -7.82 14.83
N ARG A 307 5.74 -8.36 14.90
CA ARG A 307 6.76 -8.19 13.85
C ARG A 307 6.24 -8.64 12.48
N ASP A 308 5.34 -9.62 12.43
CA ASP A 308 4.76 -10.13 11.20
C ASP A 308 3.81 -9.13 10.55
N ILE A 309 2.92 -8.49 11.32
CA ILE A 309 2.06 -7.42 10.80
C ILE A 309 2.90 -6.24 10.30
N LEU A 310 3.94 -5.85 11.04
CA LEU A 310 4.88 -4.82 10.57
C LEU A 310 5.48 -5.20 9.21
N LYS A 311 6.00 -6.41 9.05
CA LYS A 311 6.64 -6.83 7.79
C LYS A 311 5.65 -6.92 6.62
N ARG A 312 4.38 -7.25 6.87
CA ARG A 312 3.37 -7.49 5.82
C ARG A 312 2.91 -6.22 5.11
N PHE A 313 2.84 -5.09 5.82
CA PHE A 313 2.36 -3.82 5.24
C PHE A 313 3.43 -3.13 4.39
N THR A 314 3.09 -2.81 3.15
CA THR A 314 3.94 -2.11 2.19
C THR A 314 3.22 -0.89 1.62
N LEU A 315 3.95 0.19 1.41
CA LEU A 315 3.50 1.33 0.62
C LEU A 315 3.69 1.01 -0.88
N PHE A 316 2.58 0.91 -1.59
CA PHE A 316 2.54 0.85 -3.05
C PHE A 316 2.37 2.28 -3.57
N GLY A 317 3.39 2.80 -4.25
CA GLY A 317 3.49 4.20 -4.66
C GLY A 317 4.88 4.78 -4.35
N ASP A 318 5.04 6.05 -4.65
CA ASP A 318 6.28 6.79 -4.42
C ASP A 318 6.33 7.30 -2.96
N PRO A 319 7.34 6.93 -2.15
CA PRO A 319 7.47 7.38 -0.76
C PRO A 319 7.73 8.89 -0.62
N GLY A 320 8.15 9.58 -1.67
CA GLY A 320 8.33 11.03 -1.68
C GLY A 320 7.06 11.84 -1.95
N VAL A 321 5.94 11.18 -2.27
CA VAL A 321 4.65 11.86 -2.48
C VAL A 321 4.16 12.46 -1.17
N ARG A 322 3.65 13.69 -1.25
CA ARG A 322 2.94 14.34 -0.16
C ARG A 322 1.45 14.36 -0.43
N LEU A 323 0.66 13.83 0.50
CA LEU A 323 -0.78 14.00 0.49
C LEU A 323 -1.14 15.47 0.62
N ARG A 324 -2.24 15.81 -0.04
CA ARG A 324 -2.70 17.18 -0.11
C ARG A 324 -3.80 17.32 0.91
N LEU A 325 -3.47 18.01 1.99
CA LEU A 325 -4.41 18.42 3.03
C LEU A 325 -4.71 19.91 2.85
N GLU A 326 -5.92 20.32 3.20
CA GLU A 326 -6.37 21.72 3.22
C GLU A 326 -6.35 22.27 4.64
#